data_AF-A0A7W1B1Z7-F1
#
_entry.id   AF-A0A7W1B1Z7-F1
#
_cell.length_a   1.000
_cell.length_b   1.000
_cell.length_c   1.000
_cell.angle_alpha   90.00
_cell.angle_beta   90.00
_cell.angle_gamma   90.00
#
_symmetry.space_group_name_H-M   'P 1'
#
loop_
_entity.id
_entity.type
_entity.pdbx_description
1 polymer ?
#
loop_
_entity_poly.entity_id
_entity_poly.type
_entity_poly.pdbx_seq_one_letter_code
_entity_poly.pdbx_strand_id
1 'polypeptide(L)'
;MIAVDRGHEGFCLADPLFYDDPARARDDDVDFAAAHLPLPPGWRSVEFEDWLAYGPPGQEHLPTQGWKLHISTTVEGAAEVLSIVRAYCLGHDLAFKFVRSAQLLLLANGKYAHRGSSGKFVTLYPADDAAFERVATDLDTLLGGRPGPYILSDLRLGAGPVYVRYGGFTDRWCIGPDGELVPAIEAPGGGLVPDRRGATFHLPSWVELPRFLQPHVDARAAMTVVDLPYRIVRPLHFSNGGGVYLAEEIEGGRTVVLKEARPHAGLAMDGSDAVARLHRERDMLGLLAG
;
A
#
# COMPACT_ATOMS: atom_id res chain seq x y z
N MET A 1 -22.00 -2.14 2.17
CA MET A 1 -20.79 -2.97 2.38
C MET A 1 -20.65 -3.81 1.12
N ILE A 2 -19.80 -3.38 0.18
CA ILE A 2 -19.44 -4.21 -0.98
C ILE A 2 -18.17 -4.92 -0.53
N ALA A 3 -18.25 -6.24 -0.33
CA ALA A 3 -17.08 -7.04 -0.02
C ALA A 3 -16.03 -6.78 -1.11
N VAL A 4 -14.82 -6.40 -0.71
CA VAL A 4 -13.68 -6.37 -1.61
C VAL A 4 -13.54 -7.79 -2.16
N ASP A 5 -13.62 -7.95 -3.48
CA ASP A 5 -13.29 -9.23 -4.11
C ASP A 5 -11.83 -9.56 -3.77
N ARG A 6 -11.64 -10.46 -2.80
CA ARG A 6 -10.32 -10.89 -2.32
C ARG A 6 -9.61 -11.79 -3.36
N GLY A 7 -10.28 -12.11 -4.48
CA GLY A 7 -9.84 -13.09 -5.45
C GLY A 7 -9.81 -14.50 -4.85
N HIS A 8 -9.81 -15.54 -5.69
CA HIS A 8 -9.75 -16.93 -5.20
C HIS A 8 -8.46 -17.25 -4.40
N GLU A 9 -7.34 -16.55 -4.67
CA GLU A 9 -6.07 -16.80 -3.98
C GLU A 9 -6.14 -16.50 -2.49
N GLY A 10 -6.88 -15.47 -2.07
CA GLY A 10 -7.03 -15.13 -0.64
C GLY A 10 -7.56 -16.29 0.20
N PHE A 11 -8.45 -17.11 -0.38
CA PHE A 11 -9.02 -18.28 0.28
C PHE A 11 -8.05 -19.48 0.31
N CYS A 12 -7.17 -19.61 -0.68
CA CYS A 12 -6.10 -20.62 -0.68
C CYS A 12 -4.97 -20.29 0.31
N LEU A 13 -4.76 -18.99 0.58
CA LEU A 13 -3.75 -18.53 1.53
C LEU A 13 -4.25 -18.63 2.99
N ALA A 14 -5.57 -18.79 3.18
CA ALA A 14 -6.19 -18.90 4.49
C ALA A 14 -5.87 -20.21 5.20
N ASP A 15 -5.66 -21.34 4.52
CA ASP A 15 -5.30 -22.63 5.12
C ASP A 15 -4.38 -23.44 4.18
N PRO A 16 -3.35 -24.16 4.68
CA PRO A 16 -2.44 -24.92 3.82
C PRO A 16 -3.08 -26.12 3.11
N LEU A 17 -4.23 -26.60 3.59
CA LEU A 17 -4.91 -27.82 3.13
C LEU A 17 -6.33 -27.56 2.59
N PHE A 18 -6.97 -26.46 2.96
CA PHE A 18 -8.37 -26.15 2.60
C PHE A 18 -8.53 -24.74 2.03
N TYR A 19 -9.60 -24.54 1.26
CA TYR A 19 -10.11 -23.18 1.00
C TYR A 19 -10.84 -22.70 2.25
N ASP A 20 -10.40 -21.60 2.84
CA ASP A 20 -11.11 -20.99 3.98
C ASP A 20 -11.19 -19.46 3.84
N ASP A 21 -12.08 -18.84 4.60
CA ASP A 21 -12.20 -17.39 4.63
C ASP A 21 -10.99 -16.78 5.38
N PRO A 22 -10.16 -15.94 4.76
CA PRO A 22 -9.06 -15.28 5.48
C PRO A 22 -9.54 -14.34 6.60
N ALA A 23 -10.83 -13.98 6.67
CA ALA A 23 -11.44 -13.28 7.81
C ALA A 23 -11.77 -14.21 8.99
N ARG A 24 -11.87 -15.52 8.77
CA ARG A 24 -11.80 -16.49 9.86
C ARG A 24 -10.34 -16.56 10.26
N ALA A 25 -10.00 -15.77 11.27
CA ALA A 25 -8.73 -15.89 11.95
C ALA A 25 -8.45 -17.39 12.13
N ARG A 26 -7.34 -17.86 11.56
CA ARG A 26 -6.78 -19.10 12.06
C ARG A 26 -6.62 -18.94 13.56
N ASP A 27 -6.76 -20.02 14.32
CA ASP A 27 -6.51 -19.99 15.77
C ASP A 27 -5.08 -19.51 16.13
N ASP A 28 -4.19 -19.32 15.14
CA ASP A 28 -2.82 -18.78 15.24
C ASP A 28 -2.63 -17.33 14.73
N ASP A 29 -3.65 -16.65 14.19
CA ASP A 29 -3.53 -15.25 13.74
C ASP A 29 -3.63 -14.28 14.92
N VAL A 30 -2.49 -14.03 15.55
CA VAL A 30 -2.39 -13.16 16.72
C VAL A 30 -2.14 -11.72 16.27
N ASP A 31 -2.97 -10.81 16.79
CA ASP A 31 -2.75 -9.37 16.65
C ASP A 31 -1.35 -8.97 17.12
N PHE A 32 -0.81 -7.91 16.52
CA PHE A 32 0.39 -7.29 17.06
C PHE A 32 0.16 -6.88 18.51
N ALA A 33 1.13 -7.11 19.39
CA ALA A 33 1.02 -6.75 20.82
C ALA A 33 0.64 -5.27 21.04
N ALA A 34 1.04 -4.37 20.13
CA ALA A 34 0.69 -2.95 20.16
C ALA A 34 -0.82 -2.68 20.01
N ALA A 35 -1.60 -3.62 19.46
CA ALA A 35 -3.06 -3.56 19.38
C ALA A 35 -3.74 -3.65 20.75
N HIS A 36 -3.10 -4.30 21.73
CA HIS A 36 -3.66 -4.51 23.06
C HIS A 36 -3.09 -3.55 24.12
N LEU A 37 -2.16 -2.68 23.74
CA LEU A 37 -1.63 -1.66 24.64
C LEU A 37 -2.69 -0.60 24.95
N PRO A 38 -2.75 -0.10 26.20
CA PRO A 38 -3.76 0.88 26.61
C PRO A 38 -3.65 2.16 25.78
N LEU A 39 -4.81 2.75 25.49
CA LEU A 39 -4.94 4.06 24.86
C LEU A 39 -5.06 5.16 25.92
N PRO A 40 -4.66 6.41 25.62
CA PRO A 40 -4.89 7.53 26.52
C PRO A 40 -6.39 7.77 26.80
N PRO A 41 -6.75 8.40 27.92
CA PRO A 41 -8.15 8.68 28.25
C PRO A 41 -8.89 9.41 27.12
N GLY A 42 -10.09 8.94 26.79
CA GLY A 42 -10.95 9.56 25.77
C GLY A 42 -10.67 9.12 24.33
N TRP A 43 -9.55 8.43 24.06
CA TRP A 43 -9.31 7.81 22.77
C TRP A 43 -10.29 6.66 22.53
N ARG A 44 -10.63 6.46 21.25
CA ARG A 44 -11.53 5.39 20.79
C ARG A 44 -10.77 4.40 19.93
N SER A 45 -11.16 3.14 20.01
CA SER A 45 -10.73 2.06 19.12
C SER A 45 -11.92 1.46 18.38
N VAL A 46 -11.77 1.23 17.09
CA VAL A 46 -12.76 0.55 16.25
C VAL A 46 -12.05 -0.51 15.44
N GLU A 47 -12.50 -1.76 15.55
CA GLU A 47 -12.11 -2.84 14.66
C GLU A 47 -13.02 -2.82 13.43
N PHE A 48 -12.43 -2.88 12.23
CA PHE A 48 -13.17 -2.91 10.98
C PHE A 48 -12.38 -3.69 9.93
N GLU A 49 -12.96 -4.79 9.46
CA GLU A 49 -12.31 -5.74 8.54
C GLU A 49 -10.94 -6.17 9.09
N ASP A 50 -9.88 -5.96 8.33
CA ASP A 50 -8.51 -6.35 8.67
C ASP A 50 -7.76 -5.26 9.48
N TRP A 51 -8.47 -4.19 9.87
CA TRP A 51 -7.89 -2.97 10.44
C TRP A 51 -8.34 -2.72 11.87
N LEU A 52 -7.42 -2.17 12.66
CA LEU A 52 -7.73 -1.53 13.93
C LEU A 52 -7.49 -0.02 13.81
N ALA A 53 -8.52 0.78 14.06
CA ALA A 53 -8.52 2.23 13.94
C ALA A 53 -8.57 2.89 15.31
N TYR A 54 -7.69 3.87 15.53
CA TYR A 54 -7.62 4.69 16.73
C TYR A 54 -7.86 6.16 16.41
N GLY A 55 -8.67 6.81 17.25
CA GLY A 55 -8.98 8.24 17.14
C GLY A 55 -8.92 8.94 18.49
N PRO A 56 -8.36 10.16 18.56
CA PRO A 56 -8.41 10.99 19.76
C PRO A 56 -9.84 11.46 20.05
N PRO A 57 -10.12 11.96 21.27
CA PRO A 57 -11.38 12.64 21.55
C PRO A 57 -11.57 13.84 20.60
N GLY A 58 -12.81 14.12 20.17
CA GLY A 58 -13.12 15.22 19.25
C GLY A 58 -12.87 14.92 17.76
N GLN A 59 -12.73 13.64 17.39
CA GLN A 59 -12.52 13.17 16.01
C GLN A 59 -13.60 13.63 15.01
N GLU A 60 -14.79 14.05 15.46
CA GLU A 60 -15.84 14.63 14.60
C GLU A 60 -15.38 15.85 13.78
N HIS A 61 -14.24 16.46 14.13
CA HIS A 61 -13.65 17.58 13.41
C HIS A 61 -12.68 17.19 12.29
N LEU A 62 -12.40 15.89 12.08
CA LEU A 62 -11.57 15.49 10.94
C LEU A 62 -12.25 15.85 9.62
N PRO A 63 -11.50 16.37 8.64
CA PRO A 63 -12.07 16.63 7.33
C PRO A 63 -12.50 15.32 6.68
N THR A 64 -13.48 15.37 5.78
CA THR A 64 -13.95 14.18 5.07
C THR A 64 -12.98 13.69 4.01
N GLN A 65 -11.99 14.50 3.66
CA GLN A 65 -10.93 14.22 2.69
C GLN A 65 -9.73 15.14 2.94
N GLY A 66 -8.55 14.74 2.46
CA GLY A 66 -7.35 15.55 2.56
C GLY A 66 -6.10 14.74 2.21
N TRP A 67 -4.94 15.28 2.54
CA TRP A 67 -3.69 14.54 2.53
C TRP A 67 -3.66 13.54 3.67
N LYS A 68 -3.36 12.28 3.34
CA LYS A 68 -3.13 11.20 4.31
C LYS A 68 -1.81 10.52 4.04
N LEU A 69 -1.26 9.92 5.08
CA LEU A 69 -0.03 9.16 5.00
C LEU A 69 -0.33 7.68 5.03
N HIS A 70 0.47 6.91 4.31
CA HIS A 70 0.53 5.47 4.44
C HIS A 70 1.97 5.05 4.73
N ILE A 71 2.13 4.12 5.65
CA ILE A 71 3.42 3.54 6.00
C ILE A 71 3.44 2.12 5.45
N SER A 72 4.51 1.75 4.75
CA SER A 72 4.78 0.35 4.39
C SER A 72 5.81 -0.27 5.33
N THR A 73 5.91 -1.59 5.32
CA THR A 73 6.91 -2.33 6.11
C THR A 73 7.07 -3.74 5.54
N THR A 74 8.19 -4.39 5.81
CA THR A 74 8.27 -5.86 5.75
C THR A 74 7.50 -6.47 6.93
N VAL A 75 7.15 -7.75 6.83
CA VAL A 75 6.46 -8.46 7.92
C VAL A 75 7.34 -8.51 9.16
N GLU A 76 8.65 -8.70 8.99
CA GLU A 76 9.64 -8.76 10.07
C GLU A 76 9.79 -7.41 10.79
N GLY A 77 9.67 -6.30 10.07
CA GLY A 77 9.79 -4.95 10.62
C GLY A 77 8.49 -4.41 11.24
N ALA A 78 7.36 -5.09 11.04
CA ALA A 78 6.04 -4.53 11.30
C ALA A 78 5.82 -4.14 12.75
N ALA A 79 6.26 -4.97 13.70
CA ALA A 79 6.09 -4.70 15.13
C ALA A 79 6.86 -3.44 15.58
N GLU A 80 8.09 -3.25 15.08
CA GLU A 80 8.91 -2.09 15.41
C GLU A 80 8.35 -0.81 14.77
N VAL A 81 8.00 -0.86 13.48
CA VAL A 81 7.39 0.26 12.75
C VAL A 81 6.08 0.67 13.43
N LEU A 82 5.23 -0.28 13.80
CA LEU A 82 3.98 0.01 14.50
C LEU A 82 4.22 0.65 15.86
N SER A 83 5.23 0.21 16.61
CA SER A 83 5.58 0.81 17.91
C SER A 83 5.93 2.29 17.75
N ILE A 84 6.81 2.62 16.79
CA ILE A 84 7.24 4.00 16.51
C ILE A 84 6.05 4.86 16.06
N VAL A 85 5.29 4.38 15.07
CA VAL A 85 4.15 5.14 14.53
C VAL A 85 3.06 5.32 15.58
N ARG A 86 2.74 4.29 16.36
CA ARG A 86 1.77 4.39 17.46
C ARG A 86 2.22 5.42 18.49
N ALA A 87 3.48 5.39 18.93
CA ALA A 87 3.99 6.35 19.90
C ALA A 87 3.89 7.79 19.36
N TYR A 88 4.27 8.00 18.10
CA TYR A 88 4.14 9.29 17.43
C TYR A 88 2.67 9.75 17.36
N CYS A 89 1.77 8.91 16.87
CA CYS A 89 0.37 9.28 16.73
C CYS A 89 -0.30 9.62 18.07
N LEU A 90 -0.01 8.83 19.12
CA LEU A 90 -0.55 9.08 20.45
C LEU A 90 0.02 10.35 21.09
N GLY A 91 1.30 10.67 20.85
CA GLY A 91 1.93 11.89 21.37
C GLY A 91 1.48 13.18 20.66
N HIS A 92 0.87 13.06 19.48
CA HIS A 92 0.48 14.17 18.62
C HIS A 92 -1.04 14.24 18.36
N ASP A 93 -1.86 13.48 19.10
CA ASP A 93 -3.32 13.40 18.93
C ASP A 93 -3.74 13.17 17.47
N LEU A 94 -3.05 12.25 16.80
CA LEU A 94 -3.26 11.96 15.38
C LEU A 94 -4.08 10.68 15.21
N ALA A 95 -5.20 10.76 14.48
CA ALA A 95 -5.99 9.58 14.14
C ALA A 95 -5.24 8.69 13.13
N PHE A 96 -5.29 7.37 13.35
CA PHE A 96 -4.62 6.40 12.49
C PHE A 96 -5.28 5.03 12.56
N LYS A 97 -5.00 4.20 11.57
CA LYS A 97 -5.39 2.78 11.57
C LYS A 97 -4.26 1.92 11.03
N PHE A 98 -4.22 0.67 11.43
CA PHE A 98 -3.19 -0.28 10.98
C PHE A 98 -3.77 -1.67 10.75
N VAL A 99 -3.11 -2.46 9.91
CA VAL A 99 -3.43 -3.88 9.71
C VAL A 99 -3.07 -4.63 10.99
N ARG A 100 -4.04 -5.32 11.60
CA ARG A 100 -3.93 -5.74 13.01
C ARG A 100 -2.95 -6.88 13.28
N SER A 101 -2.61 -7.70 12.27
CA SER A 101 -1.72 -8.86 12.43
C SER A 101 -0.72 -9.03 11.28
N ALA A 102 0.30 -9.86 11.52
CA ALA A 102 1.33 -10.18 10.54
C ALA A 102 0.78 -10.99 9.36
N GLN A 103 -0.17 -11.89 9.59
CA GLN A 103 -0.80 -12.68 8.54
C GLN A 103 -1.64 -11.79 7.63
N LEU A 104 -2.45 -10.89 8.19
CA LEU A 104 -3.22 -9.93 7.40
C LEU A 104 -2.33 -8.99 6.58
N LEU A 105 -1.18 -8.57 7.15
CA LEU A 105 -0.20 -7.78 6.42
C LEU A 105 0.41 -8.55 5.23
N LEU A 106 0.72 -9.84 5.43
CA LEU A 106 1.20 -10.71 4.36
C LEU A 106 0.16 -10.81 3.23
N LEU A 107 -1.12 -11.07 3.58
CA LEU A 107 -2.23 -11.17 2.63
C LEU A 107 -2.46 -9.86 1.87
N ALA A 108 -2.44 -8.72 2.57
CA ALA A 108 -2.58 -7.39 1.98
C ALA A 108 -1.47 -7.07 0.96
N ASN A 109 -0.32 -7.74 1.06
CA ASN A 109 0.82 -7.60 0.16
C ASN A 109 1.09 -8.87 -0.69
N GLY A 110 0.12 -9.78 -0.79
CA GLY A 110 0.21 -11.00 -1.59
C GLY A 110 0.35 -10.73 -3.10
N LYS A 111 0.62 -11.78 -3.89
CA LYS A 111 0.86 -11.65 -5.34
C LYS A 111 -0.33 -11.05 -6.08
N TYR A 112 -1.54 -11.55 -5.85
CA TYR A 112 -2.76 -11.03 -6.50
C TYR A 112 -3.56 -10.07 -5.61
N ALA A 113 -2.97 -9.59 -4.52
CA ALA A 113 -3.57 -8.50 -3.74
C ALA A 113 -3.76 -7.25 -4.62
N HIS A 114 -4.80 -6.48 -4.31
CA HIS A 114 -5.18 -5.32 -5.12
C HIS A 114 -4.07 -4.26 -5.14
N ARG A 115 -3.53 -3.99 -6.33
CA ARG A 115 -2.32 -3.15 -6.54
C ARG A 115 -2.42 -1.72 -5.97
N GLY A 116 -3.63 -1.17 -5.85
CA GLY A 116 -3.87 0.16 -5.29
C GLY A 116 -3.90 0.24 -3.76
N SER A 117 -3.95 -0.92 -3.09
CA SER A 117 -3.95 -1.01 -1.63
C SER A 117 -2.77 -1.80 -1.07
N SER A 118 -2.10 -2.61 -1.88
CA SER A 118 -0.99 -3.45 -1.45
C SER A 118 0.18 -2.66 -0.84
N GLY A 119 0.73 -3.23 0.23
CA GLY A 119 1.85 -2.66 0.98
C GLY A 119 1.48 -1.59 2.00
N LYS A 120 0.21 -1.17 2.09
CA LYS A 120 -0.26 -0.24 3.12
C LYS A 120 -0.39 -0.97 4.46
N PHE A 121 0.45 -0.61 5.41
CA PHE A 121 0.41 -1.17 6.76
C PHE A 121 -0.30 -0.24 7.75
N VAL A 122 0.11 1.02 7.83
CA VAL A 122 -0.52 2.04 8.67
C VAL A 122 -1.06 3.16 7.79
N THR A 123 -2.22 3.72 8.12
CA THR A 123 -2.78 4.93 7.51
C THR A 123 -2.99 6.00 8.58
N LEU A 124 -2.55 7.23 8.34
CA LEU A 124 -2.65 8.35 9.28
C LEU A 124 -3.42 9.50 8.66
N TYR A 125 -4.19 10.22 9.48
CA TYR A 125 -5.15 11.24 9.05
C TYR A 125 -4.87 12.60 9.71
N PRO A 126 -3.95 13.41 9.15
CA PRO A 126 -3.74 14.79 9.57
C PRO A 126 -5.00 15.64 9.41
N ALA A 127 -5.20 16.59 10.32
CA ALA A 127 -6.39 17.45 10.32
C ALA A 127 -6.37 18.54 9.21
N ASP A 128 -5.19 18.98 8.81
CA ASP A 128 -4.97 20.03 7.80
C ASP A 128 -3.60 19.88 7.12
N ASP A 129 -3.33 20.72 6.12
CA ASP A 129 -2.10 20.69 5.32
C ASP A 129 -0.84 21.00 6.14
N ALA A 130 -0.95 21.83 7.18
CA ALA A 130 0.19 22.17 8.03
C ALA A 130 0.55 21.00 8.97
N ALA A 131 -0.47 20.32 9.51
CA ALA A 131 -0.29 19.08 10.24
C ALA A 131 0.24 17.97 9.33
N PHE A 132 -0.24 17.88 8.09
CA PHE A 132 0.24 16.93 7.11
C PHE A 132 1.74 17.09 6.84
N GLU A 133 2.21 18.31 6.56
CA GLU A 133 3.64 18.57 6.31
C GLU A 133 4.51 18.17 7.50
N ARG A 134 4.13 18.59 8.72
CA ARG A 134 4.86 18.23 9.95
C ARG A 134 4.94 16.72 10.14
N VAL A 135 3.79 16.03 10.08
CA VAL A 135 3.69 14.58 10.27
C VAL A 135 4.51 13.82 9.22
N ALA A 136 4.46 14.27 7.96
CA ALA A 136 5.21 13.69 6.86
C ALA A 136 6.73 13.80 7.07
N THR A 137 7.22 15.00 7.43
CA THR A 137 8.64 15.24 7.68
C THR A 137 9.15 14.50 8.91
N ASP A 138 8.39 14.50 10.00
CA ASP A 138 8.78 13.81 11.24
C ASP A 138 8.87 12.30 11.02
N LEU A 139 7.87 11.70 10.36
CA LEU A 139 7.87 10.25 10.12
C LEU A 139 8.89 9.82 9.08
N ASP A 140 9.19 10.63 8.06
CA ASP A 140 10.28 10.35 7.13
C ASP A 140 11.63 10.34 7.86
N THR A 141 11.80 11.22 8.85
CA THR A 141 13.00 11.23 9.72
C THR A 141 13.05 10.00 10.63
N LEU A 142 11.94 9.64 11.27
CA LEU A 142 11.88 8.53 12.24
C LEU A 142 11.97 7.14 11.59
N LEU A 143 11.49 7.01 10.35
CA LEU A 143 11.36 5.72 9.66
C LEU A 143 12.27 5.59 8.44
N GLY A 144 12.89 6.67 8.00
CA GLY A 144 13.64 6.77 6.75
C GLY A 144 14.62 5.61 6.52
N GLY A 145 14.55 5.01 5.33
CA GLY A 145 15.44 3.93 4.90
C GLY A 145 15.07 2.53 5.38
N ARG A 146 14.01 2.38 6.19
CA ARG A 146 13.50 1.06 6.58
C ARG A 146 12.91 0.31 5.38
N PRO A 147 13.07 -1.02 5.31
CA PRO A 147 12.59 -1.81 4.18
C PRO A 147 11.07 -1.95 4.18
N GLY A 148 10.48 -2.00 2.99
CA GLY A 148 9.06 -2.23 2.78
C GLY A 148 8.70 -2.26 1.29
N PRO A 149 7.52 -2.81 0.94
CA PRO A 149 7.04 -2.76 -0.43
C PRO A 149 6.79 -1.31 -0.86
N TYR A 150 7.00 -1.05 -2.15
CA TYR A 150 6.60 0.22 -2.73
C TYR A 150 5.06 0.32 -2.82
N ILE A 151 4.46 1.43 -2.39
CA ILE A 151 3.02 1.65 -2.56
C ILE A 151 2.78 2.38 -3.90
N LEU A 152 2.19 1.68 -4.86
CA LEU A 152 2.08 2.16 -6.25
C LEU A 152 1.20 3.41 -6.40
N SER A 153 0.11 3.45 -5.64
CA SER A 153 -0.92 4.51 -5.69
C SER A 153 -0.48 5.83 -5.04
N ASP A 154 0.68 5.86 -4.39
CA ASP A 154 1.09 6.94 -3.50
C ASP A 154 2.45 7.52 -3.91
N LEU A 155 2.76 8.71 -3.42
CA LEU A 155 4.07 9.35 -3.57
C LEU A 155 4.96 8.94 -2.40
N ARG A 156 6.13 8.34 -2.68
CA ARG A 156 7.12 7.98 -1.66
C ARG A 156 7.90 9.21 -1.21
N LEU A 157 8.05 9.41 0.10
CA LEU A 157 8.97 10.38 0.67
C LEU A 157 10.35 9.75 0.83
N GLY A 158 11.38 10.52 0.47
CA GLY A 158 12.78 10.10 0.61
C GLY A 158 13.07 8.68 0.14
N ALA A 159 13.70 7.90 1.01
CA ALA A 159 14.00 6.49 0.80
C ALA A 159 12.82 5.55 1.14
N GLY A 160 11.69 6.08 1.62
CA GLY A 160 10.62 5.32 2.25
C GLY A 160 10.91 5.01 3.72
N PRO A 161 9.97 4.36 4.43
CA PRO A 161 8.74 3.73 3.93
C PRO A 161 7.50 4.62 4.09
N VAL A 162 7.67 5.95 4.14
CA VAL A 162 6.57 6.91 4.23
C VAL A 162 6.04 7.26 2.84
N TYR A 163 4.72 7.20 2.68
CA TYR A 163 4.02 7.50 1.45
C TYR A 163 2.86 8.46 1.71
N VAL A 164 2.53 9.29 0.72
CA VAL A 164 1.45 10.29 0.84
C VAL A 164 0.50 10.22 -0.34
N ARG A 165 -0.78 10.51 -0.07
CA ARG A 165 -1.84 10.59 -1.08
C ARG A 165 -2.95 11.53 -0.63
N TYR A 166 -3.49 12.30 -1.56
CA TYR A 166 -4.75 13.01 -1.33
C TYR A 166 -5.95 12.07 -1.59
N GLY A 167 -6.91 12.00 -0.66
CA GLY A 167 -8.09 11.17 -0.84
C GLY A 167 -9.11 11.26 0.30
N GLY A 168 -10.18 10.47 0.19
CA GLY A 168 -11.24 10.42 1.20
C GLY A 168 -10.76 9.86 2.54
N PHE A 169 -11.24 10.47 3.63
CA PHE A 169 -11.06 10.01 5.01
C PHE A 169 -12.28 9.20 5.46
N THR A 170 -13.47 9.64 5.03
CA THR A 170 -14.73 8.94 5.23
C THR A 170 -15.21 8.30 3.92
N ASP A 171 -15.98 7.23 4.04
CA ASP A 171 -16.54 6.54 2.89
C ASP A 171 -17.62 7.38 2.23
N ARG A 172 -17.34 7.79 1.00
CA ARG A 172 -18.28 8.43 0.07
C ARG A 172 -18.20 7.66 -1.23
N TRP A 173 -19.31 7.61 -1.96
CA TRP A 173 -19.43 6.79 -3.15
C TRP A 173 -20.06 7.57 -4.29
N CYS A 174 -19.59 7.33 -5.51
CA CYS A 174 -20.19 7.85 -6.74
C CYS A 174 -20.18 6.77 -7.83
N ILE A 175 -20.90 7.00 -8.91
CA ILE A 175 -20.84 6.12 -10.08
C ILE A 175 -19.58 6.46 -10.88
N GLY A 176 -18.75 5.45 -11.12
CA GLY A 176 -17.53 5.54 -11.91
C GLY A 176 -17.82 5.57 -13.43
N PRO A 177 -16.78 5.80 -14.26
CA PRO A 177 -16.91 5.86 -15.71
C PRO A 177 -17.53 4.59 -16.33
N ASP A 178 -17.29 3.44 -15.70
CA ASP A 178 -17.76 2.13 -16.17
C ASP A 178 -19.13 1.74 -15.58
N GLY A 179 -19.81 2.67 -14.88
CA GLY A 179 -21.12 2.43 -14.24
C GLY A 179 -21.04 1.80 -12.85
N GLU A 180 -19.85 1.45 -12.37
CA GLU A 180 -19.63 0.82 -11.06
C GLU A 180 -19.68 1.82 -9.90
N LEU A 181 -20.12 1.37 -8.72
CA LEU A 181 -20.08 2.19 -7.50
C LEU A 181 -18.64 2.22 -6.96
N VAL A 182 -18.02 3.40 -6.93
CA VAL A 182 -16.61 3.58 -6.53
C VAL A 182 -16.46 4.59 -5.39
N PRO A 183 -15.41 4.46 -4.55
CA PRO A 183 -15.10 5.47 -3.55
C PRO A 183 -14.91 6.85 -4.18
N ALA A 184 -15.28 7.90 -3.46
CA ALA A 184 -15.34 9.26 -3.98
C ALA A 184 -14.70 10.30 -3.06
N ILE A 185 -14.24 11.38 -3.69
CA ILE A 185 -13.89 12.66 -3.05
C ILE A 185 -14.77 13.76 -3.63
N GLU A 186 -14.87 14.87 -2.93
CA GLU A 186 -15.63 16.05 -3.31
C GLU A 186 -14.73 17.06 -4.02
N ALA A 187 -15.12 17.47 -5.22
CA ALA A 187 -14.50 18.56 -5.96
C ALA A 187 -14.96 19.93 -5.38
N PRO A 188 -14.28 21.06 -5.67
CA PRO A 188 -14.61 22.37 -5.10
C PRO A 188 -16.05 22.86 -5.33
N GLY A 189 -16.76 22.29 -6.31
CA GLY A 189 -18.18 22.57 -6.57
C GLY A 189 -19.17 21.69 -5.79
N GLY A 190 -18.72 20.87 -4.84
CA GLY A 190 -19.55 19.94 -4.06
C GLY A 190 -19.86 18.61 -4.76
N GLY A 191 -19.48 18.46 -6.03
CA GLY A 191 -19.70 17.23 -6.80
C GLY A 191 -18.77 16.11 -6.35
N LEU A 192 -19.33 14.91 -6.14
CA LEU A 192 -18.55 13.70 -5.89
C LEU A 192 -17.91 13.19 -7.19
N VAL A 193 -16.62 12.89 -7.12
CA VAL A 193 -15.83 12.32 -8.21
C VAL A 193 -15.01 11.14 -7.70
N PRO A 194 -14.63 10.17 -8.56
CA PRO A 194 -13.91 8.99 -8.12
C PRO A 194 -12.59 9.29 -7.37
N ASP A 195 -12.44 8.71 -6.18
CA ASP A 195 -11.17 8.63 -5.45
C ASP A 195 -10.27 7.60 -6.14
N ARG A 196 -9.49 8.04 -7.13
CA ARG A 196 -8.67 7.16 -7.98
C ARG A 196 -7.58 6.44 -7.17
N ARG A 197 -7.72 5.12 -7.00
CA ARG A 197 -6.78 4.22 -6.27
C ARG A 197 -6.04 3.28 -7.24
N GLY A 198 -5.40 3.84 -8.25
CA GLY A 198 -4.71 3.08 -9.30
C GLY A 198 -3.30 2.60 -8.92
N ALA A 199 -2.62 1.96 -9.88
CA ALA A 199 -1.23 1.53 -9.75
C ALA A 199 -0.20 2.65 -10.00
N THR A 200 -0.62 3.91 -9.89
CA THR A 200 0.20 5.11 -10.08
C THR A 200 -0.30 6.21 -9.15
N PHE A 201 0.61 7.09 -8.73
CA PHE A 201 0.26 8.30 -7.99
C PHE A 201 -0.53 9.25 -8.89
N HIS A 202 -1.61 9.79 -8.34
CA HIS A 202 -2.49 10.74 -9.03
C HIS A 202 -2.89 11.85 -8.06
N LEU A 203 -2.66 13.10 -8.47
CA LEU A 203 -3.13 14.28 -7.77
C LEU A 203 -4.39 14.82 -8.46
N PRO A 204 -5.50 15.06 -7.75
CA PRO A 204 -6.65 15.73 -8.35
C PRO A 204 -6.27 17.12 -8.87
N SER A 205 -6.84 17.52 -10.00
CA SER A 205 -6.43 18.75 -10.72
C SER A 205 -6.66 20.06 -9.95
N TRP A 206 -7.50 20.03 -8.92
CA TRP A 206 -7.81 21.17 -8.06
C TRP A 206 -7.00 21.19 -6.75
N VAL A 207 -6.18 20.16 -6.51
CA VAL A 207 -5.32 20.09 -5.32
C VAL A 207 -3.94 20.59 -5.72
N GLU A 208 -3.46 21.63 -5.05
CA GLU A 208 -2.09 22.11 -5.22
C GLU A 208 -1.11 21.13 -4.56
N LEU A 209 0.03 20.88 -5.20
CA LEU A 209 1.08 20.05 -4.63
C LEU A 209 1.83 20.86 -3.55
N PRO A 210 1.83 20.45 -2.27
CA PRO A 210 2.64 21.10 -1.25
C PRO A 210 4.11 21.15 -1.66
N ARG A 211 4.75 22.32 -1.50
CA ARG A 211 6.10 22.59 -2.02
C ARG A 211 7.15 21.59 -1.54
N PHE A 212 7.02 21.11 -0.30
CA PHE A 212 7.94 20.12 0.28
C PHE A 212 7.88 18.76 -0.43
N LEU A 213 6.81 18.47 -1.17
CA LEU A 213 6.68 17.24 -1.97
C LEU A 213 7.37 17.32 -3.33
N GLN A 214 7.73 18.51 -3.82
CA GLN A 214 8.30 18.69 -5.15
C GLN A 214 9.56 17.83 -5.37
N PRO A 215 10.55 17.80 -4.46
CA PRO A 215 11.74 16.96 -4.66
C PRO A 215 11.43 15.47 -4.80
N HIS A 216 10.37 14.99 -4.15
CA HIS A 216 9.94 13.58 -4.22
C HIS A 216 9.24 13.27 -5.55
N VAL A 217 8.48 14.22 -6.10
CA VAL A 217 7.90 14.11 -7.45
C VAL A 217 9.01 14.10 -8.51
N ASP A 218 9.99 14.99 -8.39
CA ASP A 218 11.13 15.07 -9.31
C ASP A 218 11.97 13.79 -9.27
N ALA A 219 12.26 13.27 -8.06
CA ALA A 219 12.98 12.02 -7.90
C ALA A 219 12.23 10.83 -8.51
N ARG A 220 10.90 10.80 -8.40
CA ARG A 220 10.07 9.78 -9.06
C ARG A 220 10.11 9.91 -10.57
N ALA A 221 10.06 11.12 -11.12
CA ALA A 221 10.12 11.35 -12.57
C ALA A 221 11.50 10.99 -13.16
N ALA A 222 12.56 11.17 -12.39
CA ALA A 222 13.92 10.79 -12.78
C ALA A 222 14.13 9.26 -12.83
N MET A 223 13.31 8.47 -12.13
CA MET A 223 13.30 7.01 -12.25
C MET A 223 12.79 6.59 -13.62
N THR A 224 13.72 6.48 -14.55
CA THR A 224 13.48 5.97 -15.90
C THR A 224 13.90 4.50 -15.97
N VAL A 225 13.25 3.72 -16.84
CA VAL A 225 13.70 2.36 -17.20
C VAL A 225 14.93 2.51 -18.09
N VAL A 226 16.02 3.02 -17.53
CA VAL A 226 17.26 3.26 -18.28
C VAL A 226 18.01 1.94 -18.39
N ASP A 227 18.55 1.67 -19.58
CA ASP A 227 19.51 0.59 -19.89
C ASP A 227 19.02 -0.86 -19.92
N LEU A 228 17.71 -1.11 -20.12
CA LEU A 228 17.30 -2.46 -20.53
C LEU A 228 17.52 -2.65 -22.04
N PRO A 229 18.22 -3.71 -22.49
CA PRO A 229 18.46 -3.98 -23.92
C PRO A 229 17.20 -4.51 -24.63
N TYR A 230 16.01 -4.19 -24.13
CA TYR A 230 14.72 -4.69 -24.58
C TYR A 230 13.72 -3.55 -24.73
N ARG A 231 12.99 -3.57 -25.84
CA ARG A 231 11.83 -2.72 -26.09
C ARG A 231 10.56 -3.45 -25.67
N ILE A 232 9.83 -2.90 -24.69
CA ILE A 232 8.53 -3.46 -24.28
C ILE A 232 7.52 -3.26 -25.41
N VAL A 233 6.92 -4.36 -25.89
CA VAL A 233 5.88 -4.36 -26.93
C VAL A 233 4.50 -4.19 -26.30
N ARG A 234 4.17 -5.02 -25.30
CA ARG A 234 2.90 -4.95 -24.56
C ARG A 234 2.98 -5.70 -23.23
N PRO A 235 2.18 -5.31 -22.22
CA PRO A 235 2.00 -6.13 -21.04
C PRO A 235 1.28 -7.44 -21.38
N LEU A 236 1.69 -8.51 -20.73
CA LEU A 236 1.03 -9.82 -20.74
C LEU A 236 0.21 -10.02 -19.46
N HIS A 237 0.75 -9.61 -18.31
CA HIS A 237 0.10 -9.78 -17.02
C HIS A 237 0.67 -8.81 -15.98
N PHE A 238 -0.17 -8.38 -15.03
CA PHE A 238 0.25 -7.61 -13.87
C PHE A 238 -0.19 -8.28 -12.58
N SER A 239 0.70 -8.27 -11.60
CA SER A 239 0.44 -8.65 -10.23
C SER A 239 1.00 -7.57 -9.28
N ASN A 240 0.71 -7.64 -7.98
CA ASN A 240 1.39 -6.81 -7.00
C ASN A 240 2.91 -7.09 -6.98
N GLY A 241 3.32 -8.33 -7.28
CA GLY A 241 4.73 -8.70 -7.37
C GLY A 241 5.51 -8.10 -8.55
N GLY A 242 4.83 -7.52 -9.55
CA GLY A 242 5.45 -6.99 -10.76
C GLY A 242 4.70 -7.36 -12.05
N GLY A 243 5.26 -6.96 -13.18
CA GLY A 243 4.70 -7.20 -14.51
C GLY A 243 5.40 -8.30 -15.31
N VAL A 244 4.65 -8.88 -16.24
CA VAL A 244 5.15 -9.77 -17.29
C VAL A 244 4.86 -9.08 -18.61
N TYR A 245 5.88 -8.98 -19.46
CA TYR A 245 5.82 -8.21 -20.71
C TYR A 245 6.29 -9.05 -21.88
N LEU A 246 5.67 -8.83 -23.03
CA LEU A 246 6.25 -9.19 -24.32
C LEU A 246 7.23 -8.09 -24.69
N ALA A 247 8.47 -8.45 -24.97
CA ALA A 247 9.50 -7.50 -25.35
C ALA A 247 10.30 -8.02 -26.55
N GLU A 248 11.00 -7.11 -27.21
CA GLU A 248 11.94 -7.41 -28.29
C GLU A 248 13.33 -6.93 -27.90
N GLU A 249 14.32 -7.78 -28.10
CA GLU A 249 15.73 -7.41 -27.96
C GLU A 249 16.08 -6.31 -28.97
N ILE A 250 16.64 -5.20 -28.50
CA ILE A 250 16.98 -4.04 -29.34
C ILE A 250 18.02 -4.45 -30.38
N GLU A 251 19.04 -5.19 -29.93
CA GLU A 251 20.09 -5.76 -30.78
C GLU A 251 19.73 -7.20 -31.15
N GLY A 252 19.10 -7.39 -32.31
CA GLY A 252 18.83 -8.72 -32.87
C GLY A 252 17.35 -9.06 -33.05
N GLY A 253 16.42 -8.25 -32.51
CA GLY A 253 14.98 -8.35 -32.80
C GLY A 253 14.30 -9.62 -32.27
N ARG A 254 14.99 -10.38 -31.42
CA ARG A 254 14.43 -11.60 -30.82
C ARG A 254 13.30 -11.24 -29.86
N THR A 255 12.15 -11.88 -30.04
CA THR A 255 11.02 -11.78 -29.12
C THR A 255 11.32 -12.56 -27.83
N VAL A 256 11.12 -11.90 -26.69
CA VAL A 256 11.33 -12.47 -25.34
C VAL A 256 10.16 -12.16 -24.41
N VAL A 257 10.07 -12.94 -23.32
CA VAL A 257 9.20 -12.60 -22.19
C VAL A 257 10.06 -11.96 -21.10
N LEU A 258 9.79 -10.70 -20.79
CA LEU A 258 10.47 -9.96 -19.73
C LEU A 258 9.63 -10.04 -18.44
N LYS A 259 10.25 -10.43 -17.33
CA LYS A 259 9.63 -10.48 -16.00
C LYS A 259 10.24 -9.42 -15.08
N GLU A 260 9.38 -8.60 -14.52
CA GLU A 260 9.70 -7.62 -13.49
C GLU A 260 9.32 -8.20 -12.12
N ALA A 261 10.21 -8.06 -11.14
CA ALA A 261 9.92 -8.37 -9.75
C ALA A 261 10.15 -7.14 -8.87
N ARG A 262 9.18 -6.85 -8.01
CA ARG A 262 9.19 -5.72 -7.10
C ARG A 262 9.70 -6.16 -5.72
N PRO A 263 10.78 -5.57 -5.18
CA PRO A 263 11.28 -5.89 -3.85
C PRO A 263 10.19 -5.77 -2.77
N HIS A 264 10.21 -6.71 -1.82
CA HIS A 264 9.28 -6.80 -0.68
C HIS A 264 7.80 -6.89 -1.04
N ALA A 265 7.43 -7.04 -2.31
CA ALA A 265 6.04 -7.08 -2.77
C ALA A 265 5.68 -8.44 -3.35
N GLY A 266 4.37 -8.73 -3.38
CA GLY A 266 3.86 -10.00 -3.88
C GLY A 266 4.33 -11.17 -3.01
N LEU A 267 4.12 -11.08 -1.70
CA LEU A 267 4.54 -12.09 -0.75
C LEU A 267 3.82 -13.43 -1.01
N ALA A 268 4.55 -14.52 -0.80
CA ALA A 268 3.98 -15.86 -0.66
C ALA A 268 3.91 -16.26 0.82
N MET A 269 3.21 -17.36 1.13
CA MET A 269 3.05 -17.84 2.52
C MET A 269 4.36 -18.21 3.21
N ASP A 270 5.40 -18.54 2.44
CA ASP A 270 6.76 -18.79 2.95
C ASP A 270 7.52 -17.49 3.28
N GLY A 271 6.86 -16.33 3.19
CA GLY A 271 7.46 -15.00 3.40
C GLY A 271 8.28 -14.49 2.22
N SER A 272 8.45 -15.27 1.15
CA SER A 272 9.27 -14.86 0.01
C SER A 272 8.60 -13.76 -0.82
N ASP A 273 9.37 -12.75 -1.20
CA ASP A 273 8.91 -11.69 -2.09
C ASP A 273 9.01 -12.07 -3.58
N ALA A 274 8.58 -11.18 -4.46
CA ALA A 274 8.66 -11.39 -5.90
C ALA A 274 10.10 -11.56 -6.41
N VAL A 275 11.09 -10.93 -5.79
CA VAL A 275 12.49 -10.99 -6.23
C VAL A 275 13.09 -12.35 -5.91
N ALA A 276 12.92 -12.83 -4.68
CA ALA A 276 13.33 -14.16 -4.27
C ALA A 276 12.69 -15.24 -5.16
N ARG A 277 11.39 -15.11 -5.45
CA ARG A 277 10.68 -16.03 -6.35
C ARG A 277 11.18 -15.97 -7.79
N LEU A 278 11.51 -14.78 -8.30
CA LEU A 278 12.06 -14.65 -9.66
C LEU A 278 13.45 -15.28 -9.77
N HIS A 279 14.30 -15.15 -8.75
CA HIS A 279 15.59 -15.86 -8.71
C HIS A 279 15.40 -17.37 -8.68
N ARG A 280 14.50 -17.89 -7.84
CA ARG A 280 14.18 -19.34 -7.81
C ARG A 280 13.67 -19.83 -9.16
N GLU A 281 12.81 -19.06 -9.81
CA GLU A 281 12.33 -19.40 -11.16
C GLU A 281 13.47 -19.47 -12.18
N ARG A 282 14.34 -18.46 -12.21
CA ARG A 282 15.53 -18.44 -13.09
C ARG A 282 16.40 -19.67 -12.88
N ASP A 283 16.69 -20.01 -11.63
CA ASP A 283 17.57 -21.13 -11.29
C ASP A 283 16.97 -22.46 -11.74
N MET A 284 15.66 -22.66 -11.52
CA MET A 284 14.95 -23.85 -12.00
C MET A 284 14.89 -23.94 -13.53
N LEU A 285 14.64 -22.84 -14.22
CA LEU A 285 14.66 -22.81 -15.69
C LEU A 285 16.07 -23.11 -16.25
N GLY A 286 17.12 -22.66 -15.56
CA GLY A 286 18.51 -22.99 -15.90
C GLY A 286 18.80 -24.48 -15.77
N LEU A 287 18.27 -25.14 -14.74
CA LEU A 287 18.41 -26.59 -14.56
C LEU A 287 17.65 -27.41 -15.62
N LEU A 288 16.50 -26.91 -16.09
CA LEU A 288 15.68 -27.57 -17.11
C LEU A 288 16.13 -27.32 -18.55
N ALA A 289 17.09 -26.42 -18.78
CA ALA A 289 17.59 -26.09 -20.11
C ALA A 289 18.59 -27.13 -20.66
N GLY A 290 18.87 -28.21 -19.92
CA GLY A 290 19.65 -29.39 -20.32
C GLY A 290 18.79 -30.63 -20.48
#